data_AF-A0A674K1C4-F1
#
_entry.id   AF-A0A674K1C4-F1
#
_cell.length_a   1.000
_cell.length_b   1.000
_cell.length_c   1.000
_cell.angle_alpha   90.00
_cell.angle_beta   90.00
_cell.angle_gamma   90.00
#
_symmetry.space_group_name_H-M   'P 1'
#
loop_
_entity.id
_entity.type
_entity.pdbx_description
1 polymer ?
#
loop_
_entity_poly.entity_id
_entity_poly.type
_entity_poly.pdbx_seq_one_letter_code
_entity_poly.pdbx_strand_id
1 'polypeptide(L)'
;MHLHNLNYPVDICTFSSPSKLLRFGFSAMFGFGARTLALAEKHRWMPSNQRRDFAVIKTLASLKPEECELSFLPLKNSLQGSQENVTKVQWHTIQGHFLNVSIMAIPSLCSMAPRGLAPNTRLNNGSMALIVVRNTSRSEFIKHLKRYASVKNQGTWTHFIICMNLYYAYNSPHLGQGYWL
;
A
#
# COMPACT_ATOMS: atom_id res chain seq x y z
N MET A 1 8.56 20.50 26.12
CA MET A 1 8.66 19.14 25.55
C MET A 1 9.97 19.09 24.76
N HIS A 2 11.04 18.57 25.38
CA HIS A 2 12.35 18.43 24.73
C HIS A 2 12.25 17.36 23.65
N LEU A 3 12.22 17.77 22.38
CA LEU A 3 12.50 16.89 21.26
C LEU A 3 13.99 16.57 21.32
N HIS A 4 14.35 15.43 21.91
CA HIS A 4 15.65 14.83 21.64
C HIS A 4 15.76 14.61 20.13
N ASN A 5 16.91 14.95 19.55
CA ASN A 5 17.28 14.67 18.17
C ASN A 5 17.35 13.14 17.93
N LEU A 6 16.18 12.53 17.81
CA LEU A 6 16.02 11.11 17.54
C LEU A 6 16.17 10.90 16.03
N ASN A 7 17.38 10.56 15.60
CA ASN A 7 17.66 10.12 14.24
C ASN A 7 17.42 8.61 14.14
N TYR A 8 16.33 8.21 13.50
CA TYR A 8 16.05 6.81 13.19
C TYR A 8 16.20 6.56 11.70
N PRO A 9 16.90 5.49 11.28
CA PRO A 9 16.93 5.09 9.87
C PRO A 9 15.52 4.68 9.42
N VAL A 10 15.18 5.01 8.16
CA VAL A 10 13.90 4.66 7.54
C VAL A 10 14.13 4.20 6.10
N ASP A 11 13.47 3.11 5.71
CA ASP A 11 13.48 2.52 4.38
C ASP A 11 12.68 3.37 3.39
N ILE A 12 13.16 3.40 2.15
CA ILE A 12 12.54 4.12 1.03
C ILE A 12 12.42 3.17 -0.16
N CYS A 13 11.29 3.19 -0.84
CA CYS A 13 11.08 2.45 -2.09
C CYS A 13 11.66 3.22 -3.29
N THR A 14 12.14 2.46 -4.28
CA THR A 14 12.64 3.00 -5.54
C THR A 14 11.62 2.76 -6.64
N PHE A 15 10.90 3.80 -7.03
CA PHE A 15 9.92 3.73 -8.11
C PHE A 15 10.62 3.89 -9.45
N SER A 16 10.57 2.89 -10.32
CA SER A 16 11.16 2.96 -11.66
C SER A 16 10.28 2.30 -12.72
N SER A 17 10.55 2.56 -13.98
CA SER A 17 10.07 1.79 -15.13
C SER A 17 11.25 1.03 -15.73
N PRO A 18 11.04 0.06 -16.67
CA PRO A 18 12.13 -0.70 -17.27
C PRO A 18 13.28 0.15 -17.86
N SER A 19 12.99 1.37 -18.27
CA SER A 19 13.95 2.28 -18.90
C SER A 19 14.36 3.47 -18.04
N LYS A 20 13.74 3.70 -16.87
CA LYS A 20 13.95 4.95 -16.13
C LYS A 20 13.62 4.86 -14.64
N LEU A 21 14.52 5.37 -13.81
CA LEU A 21 14.18 5.74 -12.43
C LEU A 21 13.16 6.89 -12.41
N LEU A 22 12.02 6.66 -11.77
CA LEU A 22 10.96 7.65 -11.67
C LEU A 22 11.14 8.51 -10.42
N ARG A 23 11.12 7.91 -9.21
CA ARG A 23 11.16 8.61 -7.92
C ARG A 23 11.64 7.71 -6.79
N PHE A 24 11.94 8.33 -5.66
CA PHE A 24 12.02 7.67 -4.35
C PHE A 24 10.84 8.08 -3.48
N GLY A 25 10.40 7.20 -2.58
CA GLY A 25 9.31 7.52 -1.66
C GLY A 25 8.94 6.37 -0.72
N PHE A 26 8.10 6.67 0.27
CA PHE A 26 7.75 5.71 1.32
C PHE A 26 6.53 4.84 0.99
N SER A 27 5.75 5.23 0.00
CA SER A 27 4.54 4.51 -0.37
C SER A 27 4.13 4.75 -1.82
N ALA A 28 3.46 3.75 -2.39
CA ALA A 28 2.69 3.88 -3.62
C ALA A 28 1.31 3.29 -3.43
N MET A 29 0.38 3.82 -4.23
CA MET A 29 -0.99 3.32 -4.28
C MET A 29 -1.44 3.22 -5.73
N PHE A 30 -2.38 2.31 -5.97
CA PHE A 30 -3.13 2.14 -7.20
C PHE A 30 -4.61 1.90 -6.85
N GLY A 31 -5.52 2.37 -7.70
CA GLY A 31 -6.97 2.34 -7.42
C GLY A 31 -7.45 3.43 -6.46
N PHE A 32 -8.35 3.07 -5.54
CA PHE A 32 -9.09 4.01 -4.70
C PHE A 32 -8.21 5.01 -3.94
N GLY A 33 -7.15 4.55 -3.28
CA GLY A 33 -6.25 5.39 -2.49
C GLY A 33 -5.53 6.43 -3.36
N ALA A 34 -4.96 5.99 -4.50
CA ALA A 34 -4.29 6.88 -5.44
C ALA A 34 -5.24 7.93 -6.03
N ARG A 35 -6.45 7.51 -6.44
CA ARG A 35 -7.48 8.42 -6.97
C ARG A 35 -7.93 9.43 -5.92
N THR A 36 -8.10 9.00 -4.67
CA THR A 36 -8.46 9.86 -3.55
C THR A 36 -7.37 10.90 -3.29
N LEU A 37 -6.10 10.48 -3.23
CA LEU A 37 -4.98 11.39 -3.03
C LEU A 37 -4.81 12.39 -4.18
N ALA A 38 -4.89 11.92 -5.42
CA ALA A 38 -4.80 12.79 -6.60
C ALA A 38 -5.95 13.80 -6.64
N LEU A 39 -7.15 13.40 -6.23
CA LEU A 39 -8.30 14.29 -6.15
C LEU A 39 -8.12 15.35 -5.05
N ALA A 40 -7.69 14.94 -3.84
CA ALA A 40 -7.38 15.86 -2.75
C ALA A 40 -6.27 16.85 -3.15
N GLU A 41 -5.25 16.38 -3.87
CA GLU A 41 -4.16 17.21 -4.37
C GLU A 41 -4.65 18.28 -5.35
N LYS A 42 -5.59 17.96 -6.24
CA LYS A 42 -6.21 18.94 -7.14
C LYS A 42 -7.10 19.98 -6.45
N HIS A 43 -7.48 19.75 -5.19
CA HIS A 43 -8.41 20.60 -4.43
C HIS A 43 -7.72 21.26 -3.22
N ARG A 44 -6.44 21.64 -3.35
CA ARG A 44 -5.68 22.31 -2.26
C ARG A 44 -6.30 23.61 -1.74
N TRP A 45 -7.20 24.23 -2.51
CA TRP A 45 -7.95 25.42 -2.09
C TRP A 45 -8.87 25.17 -0.89
N MET A 46 -9.26 23.91 -0.65
CA MET A 46 -10.13 23.52 0.46
C MET A 46 -9.32 23.21 1.74
N PRO A 47 -9.80 23.54 2.95
CA PRO A 47 -9.13 23.19 4.21
C PRO A 47 -8.85 21.69 4.33
N SER A 48 -7.74 21.32 4.96
CA SER A 48 -7.22 19.93 4.95
C SER A 48 -8.26 18.87 5.36
N ASN A 49 -9.04 19.10 6.43
CA ASN A 49 -10.09 18.17 6.86
C ASN A 49 -11.19 18.01 5.80
N GLN A 50 -11.79 19.12 5.37
CA GLN A 50 -12.87 19.13 4.38
C GLN A 50 -12.40 18.53 3.04
N ARG A 51 -11.17 18.85 2.61
CA ARG A 51 -10.57 18.35 1.37
C ARG A 51 -10.44 16.84 1.36
N ARG A 52 -10.08 16.25 2.49
CA ARG A 52 -10.00 14.78 2.64
C ARG A 52 -11.37 14.15 2.56
N ASP A 53 -12.34 14.68 3.32
CA ASP A 53 -13.70 14.15 3.32
C ASP A 53 -14.34 14.24 1.93
N PHE A 54 -14.20 15.38 1.27
CA PHE A 54 -14.61 15.59 -0.11
C PHE A 54 -13.99 14.57 -1.06
N ALA A 55 -12.66 14.39 -0.99
CA ALA A 55 -11.95 13.47 -1.88
C ALA A 55 -12.37 12.01 -1.65
N VAL A 56 -12.53 11.59 -0.40
CA VAL A 56 -12.99 10.24 -0.03
C VAL A 56 -14.42 10.01 -0.52
N ILE A 57 -15.34 10.93 -0.25
CA ILE A 57 -16.75 10.82 -0.65
C ILE A 57 -16.89 10.76 -2.17
N LYS A 58 -16.22 11.65 -2.90
CA LYS A 58 -16.29 11.71 -4.36
C LYS A 58 -15.65 10.49 -5.03
N THR A 59 -14.54 10.00 -4.48
CA THR A 59 -13.91 8.77 -4.98
C THR A 59 -14.76 7.55 -4.66
N LEU A 60 -15.40 7.51 -3.48
CA LEU A 60 -16.35 6.47 -3.11
C LEU A 60 -17.54 6.49 -4.07
N ALA A 61 -18.15 7.64 -4.36
CA ALA A 61 -19.28 7.75 -5.29
C ALA A 61 -19.00 7.11 -6.66
N SER A 62 -17.74 7.12 -7.11
CA SER A 62 -17.27 6.49 -8.35
C SER A 62 -16.34 5.28 -8.09
N LEU A 63 -16.65 4.50 -7.04
CA LEU A 63 -15.91 3.30 -6.69
C LEU A 63 -16.02 2.28 -7.83
N LYS A 64 -14.89 1.90 -8.38
CA LYS A 64 -14.76 0.87 -9.41
C LYS A 64 -13.46 0.11 -9.18
N PRO A 65 -13.44 -1.21 -9.40
CA PRO A 65 -12.19 -1.94 -9.42
C PRO A 65 -11.44 -1.65 -10.72
N GLU A 66 -10.13 -1.79 -10.66
CA GLU A 66 -9.24 -1.68 -11.82
C GLU A 66 -8.53 -3.03 -12.00
N GLU A 67 -8.37 -3.43 -13.27
CA GLU A 67 -7.62 -4.63 -13.61
C GLU A 67 -6.12 -4.38 -13.40
N CYS A 68 -5.44 -5.32 -12.75
CA CYS A 68 -4.02 -5.24 -12.46
C CYS A 68 -3.41 -6.65 -12.37
N GLU A 69 -2.15 -6.79 -12.78
CA GLU A 69 -1.32 -7.97 -12.56
C GLU A 69 -0.13 -7.56 -11.71
N LEU A 70 -0.11 -8.02 -10.47
CA LEU A 70 0.93 -7.69 -9.52
C LEU A 70 1.83 -8.89 -9.26
N SER A 71 3.12 -8.72 -9.53
CA SER A 71 4.15 -9.69 -9.22
C SER A 71 5.02 -9.18 -8.07
N PHE A 72 5.34 -10.03 -7.10
CA PHE A 72 6.10 -9.64 -5.92
C PHE A 72 6.98 -10.77 -5.36
N LEU A 73 8.02 -10.37 -4.62
CA LEU A 73 8.90 -11.27 -3.88
C LEU A 73 8.59 -11.19 -2.37
N PRO A 74 7.86 -12.16 -1.80
CA PRO A 74 7.49 -12.12 -0.39
C PRO A 74 8.70 -12.34 0.52
N LEU A 75 8.65 -11.74 1.70
CA LEU A 75 9.58 -12.02 2.80
C LEU A 75 9.35 -13.47 3.25
N LYS A 76 10.30 -14.38 2.94
CA LYS A 76 10.26 -15.74 3.50
C LYS A 76 10.53 -15.64 5.00
N ASN A 77 9.66 -16.22 5.83
CA ASN A 77 9.96 -16.41 7.25
C ASN A 77 11.12 -17.41 7.35
N SER A 78 12.33 -16.93 7.64
CA SER A 78 13.53 -17.75 7.88
C SER A 78 13.46 -18.48 9.22
N LEU A 79 12.40 -19.25 9.44
CA LEU A 79 12.27 -20.18 10.55
C LEU A 79 11.98 -21.57 10.00
N GLN A 80 12.98 -22.16 9.35
CA GLN A 80 13.29 -23.58 9.45
C GLN A 80 14.55 -23.90 8.65
N GLY A 81 15.56 -24.42 9.36
CA GLY A 81 16.50 -25.41 8.85
C GLY A 81 17.63 -24.88 7.98
N SER A 82 18.82 -24.89 8.56
CA SER A 82 20.10 -25.07 7.87
C SER A 82 19.98 -26.02 6.67
N GLN A 83 20.16 -25.51 5.46
CA GLN A 83 20.98 -26.15 4.42
C GLN A 83 21.23 -25.14 3.29
N GLU A 84 22.49 -25.05 2.90
CA GLU A 84 22.99 -24.33 1.73
C GLU A 84 22.39 -24.93 0.46
N ASN A 85 21.19 -24.49 0.11
CA ASN A 85 20.63 -24.65 -1.22
C ASN A 85 20.42 -23.24 -1.75
N VAL A 86 21.10 -22.89 -2.86
CA VAL A 86 20.91 -21.64 -3.60
C VAL A 86 19.42 -21.37 -3.71
N THR A 87 18.91 -20.47 -2.89
CA THR A 87 17.46 -20.27 -2.75
C THR A 87 16.98 -19.65 -4.05
N LYS A 88 16.32 -20.45 -4.90
CA LYS A 88 15.63 -19.91 -6.07
C LYS A 88 14.68 -18.82 -5.59
N VAL A 89 14.92 -17.59 -6.06
CA VAL A 89 14.07 -16.43 -5.84
C VAL A 89 12.71 -16.76 -6.46
N GLN A 90 11.69 -16.94 -5.61
CA GLN A 90 10.35 -17.34 -6.05
C GLN A 90 9.42 -16.15 -6.06
N TRP A 91 9.21 -15.59 -7.25
CA TRP A 91 8.20 -14.57 -7.49
C TRP A 91 6.80 -15.16 -7.39
N HIS A 92 5.87 -14.36 -6.87
CA HIS A 92 4.45 -14.66 -6.80
C HIS A 92 3.69 -13.64 -7.63
N THR A 93 2.68 -14.07 -8.37
CA THR A 93 1.87 -13.20 -9.21
C THR A 93 0.40 -13.34 -8.81
N ILE A 94 -0.27 -12.21 -8.64
CA ILE A 94 -1.72 -12.13 -8.49
C ILE A 94 -2.28 -11.25 -9.60
N GLN A 95 -3.34 -11.71 -10.24
CA GLN A 95 -4.05 -10.95 -11.26
C GLN A 95 -5.53 -10.82 -10.88
N GLY A 96 -6.15 -9.74 -11.32
CA GLY A 96 -7.59 -9.57 -11.28
C GLY A 96 -8.01 -8.13 -11.08
N HIS A 97 -9.25 -7.98 -10.61
CA HIS A 97 -9.88 -6.69 -10.36
C HIS A 97 -9.70 -6.28 -8.90
N PHE A 98 -9.07 -5.13 -8.67
CA PHE A 98 -8.76 -4.63 -7.34
C PHE A 98 -9.35 -3.24 -7.13
N LEU A 99 -9.95 -3.01 -5.96
CA LEU A 99 -10.40 -1.68 -5.56
C LEU A 99 -9.23 -0.81 -5.12
N ASN A 100 -8.21 -1.41 -4.51
CA ASN A 100 -7.04 -0.69 -4.03
C ASN A 100 -5.83 -1.62 -3.92
N VAL A 101 -4.67 -1.14 -4.33
CA VAL A 101 -3.36 -1.74 -4.05
C VAL A 101 -2.50 -0.69 -3.39
N SER A 102 -1.88 -1.01 -2.27
CA SER A 102 -1.01 -0.10 -1.51
C SER A 102 0.29 -0.80 -1.16
N ILE A 103 1.40 -0.10 -1.35
CA ILE A 103 2.74 -0.55 -0.99
C ILE A 103 3.33 0.48 -0.03
N MET A 104 3.82 0.01 1.11
CA MET A 104 4.14 0.85 2.28
C MET A 104 5.47 0.42 2.91
N ALA A 105 6.52 1.24 2.74
CA ALA A 105 7.80 1.08 3.44
C ALA A 105 7.76 1.64 4.88
N ILE A 106 6.73 2.40 5.21
CA ILE A 106 6.49 2.91 6.58
C ILE A 106 5.04 2.65 7.00
N PRO A 107 4.74 2.66 8.32
CA PRO A 107 3.38 2.45 8.81
C PRO A 107 2.32 3.41 8.24
N SER A 108 2.71 4.59 7.79
CA SER A 108 1.86 5.57 7.10
C SER A 108 0.67 6.03 7.95
N LEU A 109 0.98 6.58 9.13
CA LEU A 109 -0.01 7.16 10.05
C LEU A 109 -0.59 8.45 9.45
N CYS A 110 -1.90 8.58 9.53
CA CYS A 110 -2.58 9.83 9.21
C CYS A 110 -3.88 9.94 10.01
N SER A 111 -4.55 11.09 9.95
CA SER A 111 -5.82 11.30 10.65
C SER A 111 -6.93 10.32 10.24
N MET A 112 -6.81 9.69 9.06
CA MET A 112 -7.77 8.68 8.56
C MET A 112 -7.41 7.26 9.00
N ALA A 113 -6.16 7.05 9.44
CA ALA A 113 -5.63 5.76 9.86
C ALA A 113 -4.69 5.99 11.05
N PRO A 114 -5.22 6.18 12.27
CA PRO A 114 -4.43 6.54 13.45
C PRO A 114 -3.38 5.50 13.84
N ARG A 115 -3.57 4.21 13.52
CA ARG A 115 -2.53 3.18 13.67
C ARG A 115 -1.71 2.93 12.41
N GLY A 116 -1.93 3.72 11.36
CA GLY A 116 -1.29 3.55 10.06
C GLY A 116 -2.04 2.63 9.11
N LEU A 117 -1.77 2.80 7.81
CA LEU A 117 -2.29 1.92 6.77
C LEU A 117 -1.58 0.55 6.80
N ALA A 118 -0.33 0.52 7.25
CA ALA A 118 0.48 -0.69 7.39
C ALA A 118 1.11 -0.79 8.80
N PRO A 119 0.31 -0.99 9.86
CA PRO A 119 0.74 -0.89 11.26
C PRO A 119 1.92 -1.80 11.65
N ASN A 120 2.14 -2.89 10.91
CA ASN A 120 3.16 -3.89 11.19
C ASN A 120 4.46 -3.69 10.38
N THR A 121 4.52 -2.67 9.52
CA THR A 121 5.73 -2.36 8.75
C THR A 121 6.82 -1.85 9.67
N ARG A 122 8.01 -2.45 9.58
CA ARG A 122 9.21 -1.99 10.29
C ARG A 122 9.86 -0.87 9.48
N LEU A 123 10.48 0.08 10.18
CA LEU A 123 11.01 1.27 9.52
C LEU A 123 12.32 1.00 8.75
N ASN A 124 13.11 -0.02 9.10
CA ASN A 124 14.52 -0.11 8.67
C ASN A 124 15.02 -1.55 8.44
N ASN A 125 14.16 -2.45 7.96
CA ASN A 125 14.51 -3.84 7.73
C ASN A 125 14.55 -4.24 6.25
N GLY A 126 14.49 -3.25 5.35
CA GLY A 126 14.47 -3.43 3.90
C GLY A 126 13.20 -4.05 3.35
N SER A 127 12.14 -4.17 4.15
CA SER A 127 10.86 -4.76 3.73
C SER A 127 9.75 -3.72 3.64
N MET A 128 8.76 -3.99 2.79
CA MET A 128 7.57 -3.15 2.66
C MET A 128 6.32 -4.02 2.75
N ALA A 129 5.21 -3.42 3.20
CA ALA A 129 3.92 -4.09 3.23
C ALA A 129 3.19 -3.88 1.92
N LEU A 130 2.68 -4.96 1.35
CA LEU A 130 1.71 -4.96 0.26
C LEU A 130 0.32 -5.22 0.83
N ILE A 131 -0.60 -4.31 0.58
CA ILE A 131 -2.00 -4.39 0.99
C ILE A 131 -2.86 -4.31 -0.26
N VAL A 132 -3.59 -5.39 -0.54
CA VAL A 132 -4.44 -5.51 -1.73
C VAL A 132 -5.88 -5.71 -1.29
N VAL A 133 -6.77 -4.87 -1.82
CA VAL A 133 -8.21 -4.98 -1.63
C VAL A 133 -8.82 -5.44 -2.95
N ARG A 134 -9.24 -6.71 -2.99
CA ARG A 134 -9.92 -7.31 -4.15
C ARG A 134 -11.29 -6.65 -4.38
N ASN A 135 -11.84 -6.86 -5.57
CA ASN A 135 -13.20 -6.45 -5.88
C ASN A 135 -14.18 -6.99 -4.82
N THR A 136 -15.00 -6.11 -4.27
CA THR A 136 -16.00 -6.41 -3.25
C THR A 136 -17.13 -5.38 -3.34
N SER A 137 -18.21 -5.60 -2.59
CA SER A 137 -19.33 -4.66 -2.57
C SER A 137 -18.93 -3.32 -1.94
N ARG A 138 -19.62 -2.25 -2.35
CA ARG A 138 -19.41 -0.91 -1.80
C ARG A 138 -19.56 -0.88 -0.27
N SER A 139 -20.53 -1.62 0.27
CA SER A 139 -20.78 -1.68 1.72
C SER A 139 -19.64 -2.35 2.47
N GLU A 140 -19.10 -3.46 1.95
CA GLU A 140 -17.92 -4.13 2.52
C GLU A 140 -16.67 -3.24 2.44
N PHE A 141 -16.47 -2.53 1.32
CA PHE A 141 -15.38 -1.58 1.20
C PHE A 141 -15.49 -0.41 2.19
N ILE A 142 -16.70 0.15 2.37
CA ILE A 142 -16.94 1.21 3.37
C ILE A 142 -16.71 0.69 4.79
N LYS A 143 -17.15 -0.53 5.12
CA LYS A 143 -16.85 -1.16 6.42
C LYS A 143 -15.34 -1.28 6.63
N HIS A 144 -14.60 -1.66 5.59
CA HIS A 144 -13.15 -1.72 5.62
C HIS A 144 -12.51 -0.34 5.89
N LEU A 145 -12.92 0.72 5.16
CA LEU A 145 -12.41 2.08 5.42
C LEU A 145 -12.70 2.57 6.85
N LYS A 146 -13.89 2.26 7.38
CA LYS A 146 -14.25 2.59 8.77
C LYS A 146 -13.37 1.87 9.80
N ARG A 147 -12.86 0.67 9.48
CA ARG A 147 -11.91 -0.03 10.36
C ARG A 147 -10.55 0.64 10.40
N TYR A 148 -10.07 1.22 9.30
CA TYR A 148 -8.84 2.04 9.33
C TYR A 148 -8.97 3.25 10.25
N ALA A 149 -10.13 3.90 10.29
CA ALA A 149 -10.39 5.01 11.19
C ALA A 149 -10.55 4.61 12.67
N SER A 150 -10.65 3.31 12.97
CA SER A 150 -10.91 2.80 14.32
C SER A 150 -9.64 2.26 14.98
N VAL A 151 -9.34 2.70 16.20
CA VAL A 151 -8.20 2.20 16.99
C VAL A 151 -8.40 0.76 17.47
N LYS A 152 -9.67 0.30 17.60
CA LYS A 152 -10.03 -1.00 18.18
C LYS A 152 -10.05 -2.15 17.16
N ASN A 153 -10.41 -1.90 15.90
CA ASN A 153 -10.73 -2.96 14.93
C ASN A 153 -9.84 -2.99 13.67
N GLN A 154 -8.69 -2.31 13.68
CA GLN A 154 -7.82 -2.14 12.51
C GLN A 154 -7.08 -3.42 12.07
N GLY A 155 -7.07 -4.47 12.90
CA GLY A 155 -6.34 -5.72 12.66
C GLY A 155 -7.17 -6.91 12.15
N THR A 156 -8.50 -6.78 12.04
CA THR A 156 -9.37 -7.85 11.57
C THR A 156 -9.47 -7.80 10.04
N TRP A 157 -8.57 -8.52 9.37
CA TRP A 157 -8.56 -8.63 7.92
C TRP A 157 -9.82 -9.37 7.44
N THR A 158 -10.55 -8.74 6.52
CA THR A 158 -11.63 -9.41 5.78
C THR A 158 -11.03 -10.31 4.70
N HIS A 159 -11.75 -11.35 4.29
CA HIS A 159 -11.30 -12.34 3.30
C HIS A 159 -10.85 -11.76 1.95
N PHE A 160 -11.27 -10.54 1.61
CA PHE A 160 -10.91 -9.86 0.36
C PHE A 160 -9.64 -8.99 0.46
N ILE A 161 -8.99 -8.98 1.63
CA ILE A 161 -7.74 -8.25 1.84
C ILE A 161 -6.58 -9.23 1.92
N ILE A 162 -5.54 -8.96 1.13
CA ILE A 162 -4.26 -9.65 1.23
C ILE A 162 -3.25 -8.65 1.79
N CYS A 163 -2.63 -8.99 2.92
CA CYS A 163 -1.54 -8.21 3.52
C CYS A 163 -0.31 -9.09 3.69
N MET A 164 0.83 -8.69 3.14
CA MET A 164 2.09 -9.41 3.28
C MET A 164 3.29 -8.47 3.23
N ASN A 165 4.41 -8.91 3.81
CA ASN A 165 5.68 -8.20 3.67
C ASN A 165 6.44 -8.73 2.45
N LEU A 166 7.07 -7.84 1.70
CA LEU A 166 7.82 -8.16 0.49
C LEU A 166 9.09 -7.30 0.39
N TYR A 167 9.98 -7.70 -0.51
CA TYR A 167 11.19 -6.93 -0.87
C TYR A 167 11.02 -6.14 -2.16
N TYR A 168 10.35 -6.73 -3.16
CA TYR A 168 10.17 -6.15 -4.48
C TYR A 168 8.77 -6.41 -5.00
N ALA A 169 8.22 -5.45 -5.73
CA ALA A 169 6.94 -5.59 -6.40
C ALA A 169 6.96 -4.88 -7.75
N TYR A 170 6.26 -5.43 -8.74
CA TYR A 170 6.00 -4.76 -10.00
C TYR A 170 4.61 -5.07 -10.54
N ASN A 171 4.04 -4.09 -11.24
CA ASN A 171 2.82 -4.27 -12.01
C ASN A 171 3.21 -4.67 -13.44
N SER A 172 2.78 -5.84 -13.89
CA SER A 172 3.10 -6.40 -15.21
C SER A 172 2.17 -5.78 -16.26
N PRO A 173 2.72 -5.09 -17.28
CA PRO A 173 1.88 -4.41 -18.24
C PRO A 173 1.47 -5.36 -19.37
N HIS A 174 0.21 -5.80 -19.38
CA HIS A 174 -0.45 -6.13 -20.65
C HIS A 174 -0.74 -4.86 -21.50
N LEU A 175 -0.46 -3.65 -20.98
CA LEU A 175 -0.77 -2.35 -21.59
C LEU A 175 0.37 -1.30 -21.55
N GLY A 176 1.64 -1.73 -21.58
CA GLY A 176 2.80 -0.86 -21.86
C GLY A 176 3.38 0.04 -20.75
N GLN A 177 3.00 -0.06 -19.48
CA GLN A 177 3.69 0.67 -18.38
C GLN A 177 3.89 -0.20 -17.13
N GLY A 178 5.03 -0.88 -17.05
CA GLY A 178 5.45 -1.60 -15.84
C GLY A 178 6.18 -0.66 -14.88
N TYR A 179 5.90 -0.79 -13.58
CA TYR A 179 6.58 -0.04 -12.53
C TYR A 179 7.34 -1.03 -11.64
N TRP A 180 8.64 -0.83 -11.42
CA TRP A 180 9.47 -1.54 -10.45
C TRP A 180 9.54 -0.73 -9.14
N LEU A 181 9.55 -1.43 -8.01
CA LEU A 181 9.61 -0.89 -6.65
C LEU A 181 10.77 -1.49 -5.87
#